data_AF-A0A7W4NQT3-F1
#
_entry.id   AF-A0A7W4NQT3-F1
#
_cell.length_a   1.000
_cell.length_b   1.000
_cell.length_c   1.000
_cell.angle_alpha   90.00
_cell.angle_beta   90.00
_cell.angle_gamma   90.00
#
_symmetry.space_group_name_H-M   'P 1'
#
loop_
_entity.id
_entity.type
_entity.pdbx_description
1 polymer ?
#
loop_
_entity_poly.entity_id
_entity_poly.type
_entity_poly.pdbx_seq_one_letter_code
_entity_poly.pdbx_strand_id
1 'polypeptide(L)'
;MTAQGLASMNAATRATYTTSWSAFVAWCAARDLAPLPVDPAAAAAWLQARARGGRSQASLRVDCAALAGQQRAAGFLWARDERIVRAIARGRVKARPPDPAAALRRAAAGYDHSLRGSRDRALLLLAAERFTGAALAALDVEHLEPLAGGDLRVTTSAPFTTMPAVRELARRPGESACAVEAVELWRRRGQRRFGALFTSISRADRLGDRLSADMVRRLLRRAKAGAG
;
A
#
# COMPACT_ATOMS: atom_id res chain seq x y z
N MET A 1 -21.06 6.72 -43.95
CA MET A 1 -20.38 7.97 -44.35
C MET A 1 -20.25 8.86 -43.12
N THR A 2 -19.16 8.79 -42.35
CA THR A 2 -19.08 9.48 -41.04
C THR A 2 -17.68 10.04 -40.76
N ALA A 3 -17.42 11.23 -41.33
CA ALA A 3 -16.28 12.10 -41.02
C ALA A 3 -16.68 13.35 -40.20
N GLN A 4 -17.86 13.35 -39.55
CA GLN A 4 -18.49 14.58 -39.06
C GLN A 4 -18.40 14.84 -37.54
N GLY A 5 -17.64 14.05 -36.78
CA GLY A 5 -17.40 14.33 -35.35
C GLY A 5 -16.19 15.23 -35.05
N LEU A 6 -15.29 15.43 -36.03
CA LEU A 6 -14.00 16.12 -35.83
C LEU A 6 -13.86 17.44 -36.61
N ALA A 7 -14.84 17.80 -37.44
CA ALA A 7 -14.76 18.92 -38.39
C ALA A 7 -14.94 20.31 -37.76
N SER A 8 -15.41 20.41 -36.51
CA SER A 8 -15.62 21.68 -35.80
C SER A 8 -14.57 21.98 -34.71
N MET A 9 -13.50 21.18 -34.61
CA MET A 9 -12.44 21.37 -33.63
C MET A 9 -11.17 21.98 -34.26
N ASN A 10 -10.59 22.99 -33.60
CA ASN A 10 -9.30 23.58 -33.97
C ASN A 10 -8.22 22.48 -34.07
N ALA A 11 -7.34 22.58 -35.07
CA ALA A 11 -6.28 21.62 -35.37
C ALA A 11 -5.40 21.29 -34.15
N ALA A 12 -5.12 22.29 -33.31
CA ALA A 12 -4.36 22.13 -32.07
C ALA A 12 -5.05 21.17 -31.06
N THR A 13 -6.37 21.23 -30.96
CA THR A 13 -7.17 20.34 -30.08
C THR A 13 -7.16 18.91 -30.60
N ARG A 14 -7.25 18.73 -31.93
CA ARG A 14 -7.19 17.41 -32.59
C ARG A 14 -5.82 16.74 -32.39
N ALA A 15 -4.73 17.50 -32.57
CA ALA A 15 -3.38 17.02 -32.33
C ALA A 15 -3.20 16.56 -30.87
N THR A 16 -3.70 17.35 -29.92
CA THR A 16 -3.64 17.00 -28.49
C THR A 16 -4.40 15.71 -28.18
N TYR A 17 -5.60 15.54 -28.73
CA TYR A 17 -6.39 14.31 -28.53
C TYR A 17 -5.72 13.10 -29.14
N THR A 18 -5.09 13.26 -30.30
CA THR A 18 -4.32 12.21 -30.97
C THR A 18 -3.16 11.76 -30.08
N THR A 19 -2.38 12.70 -29.55
CA THR A 19 -1.29 12.40 -28.62
C THR A 19 -1.77 11.67 -27.36
N SER A 20 -2.86 12.14 -26.75
CA SER A 20 -3.46 11.49 -25.58
C SER A 20 -3.95 10.08 -25.89
N TRP A 21 -4.55 9.86 -27.06
CA TRP A 21 -4.99 8.54 -27.52
C TRP A 21 -3.82 7.59 -27.72
N SER A 22 -2.77 8.01 -28.45
CA SER A 22 -1.58 7.18 -28.66
C SER A 22 -0.91 6.79 -27.34
N ALA A 23 -0.88 7.70 -26.37
CA ALA A 23 -0.37 7.40 -25.03
C ALA A 23 -1.22 6.38 -24.26
N PHE A 24 -2.54 6.36 -24.47
CA PHE A 24 -3.42 5.33 -23.89
C PHE A 24 -3.21 3.97 -24.57
N VAL A 25 -3.15 3.94 -25.92
CA VAL A 25 -2.91 2.72 -26.69
C VAL A 25 -1.59 2.06 -26.28
N ALA A 26 -0.50 2.84 -26.18
CA ALA A 26 0.78 2.33 -25.72
C ALA A 26 0.73 1.77 -24.29
N TRP A 27 -0.02 2.43 -23.40
CA TRP A 27 -0.19 1.97 -22.01
C TRP A 27 -0.99 0.67 -21.90
N CYS A 28 -2.01 0.51 -22.75
CA CYS A 28 -2.79 -0.71 -22.90
C CYS A 28 -1.96 -1.86 -23.47
N ALA A 29 -1.19 -1.61 -24.53
CA ALA A 29 -0.31 -2.60 -25.16
C ALA A 29 0.72 -3.17 -24.17
N ALA A 30 1.32 -2.32 -23.35
CA ALA A 30 2.26 -2.74 -22.30
C ALA A 30 1.63 -3.58 -21.16
N ARG A 31 0.31 -3.83 -21.20
CA ARG A 31 -0.48 -4.56 -20.19
C ARG A 31 -1.39 -5.61 -20.81
N ASP A 32 -1.22 -5.92 -22.09
CA ASP A 32 -2.06 -6.85 -22.84
C ASP A 32 -3.56 -6.52 -22.77
N LEU A 33 -3.88 -5.21 -22.74
CA LEU A 33 -5.25 -4.71 -22.75
C LEU A 33 -5.65 -4.23 -24.14
N ALA A 34 -6.89 -4.52 -24.53
CA ALA A 34 -7.48 -3.91 -25.73
C ALA A 34 -7.79 -2.42 -25.46
N PRO A 35 -7.41 -1.49 -26.35
CA PRO A 35 -7.71 -0.06 -26.19
C PRO A 35 -9.16 0.28 -26.55
N LEU A 36 -9.85 -0.57 -27.34
CA LEU A 36 -11.27 -0.44 -27.69
C LEU A 36 -11.99 -1.80 -27.56
N PRO A 37 -13.25 -1.82 -27.06
CA PRO A 37 -13.94 -0.71 -26.40
C PRO A 37 -13.18 -0.27 -25.12
N VAL A 38 -13.17 1.02 -24.81
CA VAL A 38 -12.45 1.54 -23.65
C VAL A 38 -13.14 1.03 -22.39
N ASP A 39 -12.51 0.08 -21.70
CA ASP A 39 -12.96 -0.38 -20.41
C ASP A 39 -12.89 0.75 -19.36
N PRO A 40 -13.97 1.04 -18.61
CA PRO A 40 -13.98 2.10 -17.62
C PRO A 40 -12.95 1.94 -16.50
N ALA A 41 -12.60 0.71 -16.12
CA ALA A 41 -11.58 0.48 -15.10
C ALA A 41 -10.17 0.74 -15.67
N ALA A 42 -9.90 0.34 -16.91
CA ALA A 42 -8.66 0.66 -17.62
C ALA A 42 -8.48 2.17 -17.80
N ALA A 43 -9.52 2.89 -18.24
CA ALA A 43 -9.50 4.35 -18.34
C ALA A 43 -9.22 5.03 -16.99
N ALA A 44 -9.91 4.60 -15.93
CA ALA A 44 -9.72 5.14 -14.59
C ALA A 44 -8.32 4.85 -14.03
N ALA A 45 -7.75 3.68 -14.32
CA ALA A 45 -6.40 3.30 -13.91
C ALA A 45 -5.34 4.12 -14.65
N TRP A 46 -5.49 4.30 -15.96
CA TRP A 46 -4.59 5.11 -16.78
C TRP A 46 -4.60 6.58 -16.36
N LEU A 47 -5.77 7.19 -16.17
CA LEU A 47 -5.89 8.58 -15.72
C LEU A 47 -5.27 8.78 -14.33
N GLN A 48 -5.39 7.80 -13.43
CA GLN A 48 -4.70 7.83 -12.14
C GLN A 48 -3.18 7.72 -12.26
N ALA A 49 -2.67 6.88 -13.17
CA ALA A 49 -1.24 6.78 -13.43
C ALA A 49 -0.67 8.10 -13.97
N ARG A 50 -1.38 8.74 -14.92
CA ARG A 50 -1.06 10.07 -15.46
C ARG A 50 -1.04 11.14 -14.37
N ALA A 51 -2.03 11.15 -13.48
CA ALA A 51 -2.09 12.08 -12.34
C ALA A 51 -0.88 11.91 -11.40
N ARG A 52 -0.48 10.67 -11.09
CA ARG A 52 0.71 10.38 -10.27
C ARG A 52 2.01 10.83 -10.94
N GLY A 53 2.05 10.81 -12.27
CA GLY A 53 3.16 11.33 -13.08
C GLY A 53 3.17 12.86 -13.24
N GLY A 54 2.39 13.61 -12.46
CA GLY A 54 2.40 15.08 -12.46
C GLY A 54 1.53 15.75 -13.54
N ARG A 55 0.72 14.98 -14.28
CA ARG A 55 -0.21 15.53 -15.28
C ARG A 55 -1.28 16.40 -14.60
N SER A 56 -1.47 17.63 -15.06
CA SER A 56 -2.44 18.58 -14.46
C SER A 56 -3.90 18.13 -14.64
N GLN A 57 -4.80 18.59 -13.76
CA GLN A 57 -6.24 18.29 -13.88
C GLN A 57 -6.86 18.73 -15.21
N ALA A 58 -6.45 19.89 -15.72
CA ALA A 58 -6.91 20.36 -17.04
C ALA A 58 -6.50 19.36 -18.14
N SER A 59 -5.25 18.87 -18.08
CA SER A 59 -4.74 17.86 -19.02
C SER A 59 -5.41 16.50 -18.86
N LEU A 60 -5.78 16.09 -17.64
CA LEU A 60 -6.53 14.84 -17.41
C LEU A 60 -7.96 14.89 -17.95
N ARG A 61 -8.60 16.07 -17.91
CA ARG A 61 -9.91 16.28 -18.56
C ARG A 61 -9.79 16.17 -20.08
N VAL A 62 -8.71 16.69 -20.65
CA VAL A 62 -8.38 16.54 -22.08
C VAL A 62 -8.12 15.07 -22.41
N ASP A 63 -7.34 14.36 -21.61
CA ASP A 63 -7.07 12.92 -21.77
C ASP A 63 -8.40 12.12 -21.76
N CYS A 64 -9.30 12.40 -20.81
CA CYS A 64 -10.63 11.77 -20.77
C CYS A 64 -11.51 12.11 -21.98
N ALA A 65 -11.45 13.36 -22.46
CA ALA A 65 -12.21 13.77 -23.64
C ALA A 65 -11.69 13.09 -24.91
N ALA A 66 -10.38 12.85 -25.01
CA ALA A 66 -9.77 12.09 -26.09
C ALA A 66 -10.26 10.64 -26.11
N LEU A 67 -10.30 9.96 -24.95
CA LEU A 67 -10.87 8.61 -24.84
C LEU A 67 -12.34 8.57 -25.27
N ALA A 68 -13.14 9.50 -24.75
CA ALA A 68 -14.55 9.62 -25.10
C ALA A 68 -14.76 9.92 -26.60
N GLY A 69 -13.85 10.69 -27.21
CA GLY A 69 -13.83 10.95 -28.65
C GLY A 69 -13.60 9.67 -29.45
N GLN A 70 -12.60 8.88 -29.08
CA GLN A 70 -12.23 7.67 -29.80
C GLN A 70 -13.21 6.52 -29.62
N GLN A 71 -13.77 6.36 -28.42
CA GLN A 71 -14.90 5.47 -28.15
C GLN A 71 -16.06 5.75 -29.13
N ARG A 72 -16.47 7.01 -29.24
CA ARG A 72 -17.57 7.44 -30.12
C ARG A 72 -17.22 7.29 -31.60
N ALA A 73 -15.98 7.61 -31.98
CA ALA A 73 -15.52 7.45 -33.37
C ALA A 73 -15.51 5.98 -33.81
N ALA A 74 -15.21 5.05 -32.89
CA ALA A 74 -15.31 3.62 -33.10
C ALA A 74 -16.74 3.06 -32.98
N GLY A 75 -17.76 3.92 -32.83
CA GLY A 75 -19.17 3.51 -32.78
C GLY A 75 -19.65 2.99 -31.42
N PHE A 76 -18.83 3.09 -30.38
CA PHE A 76 -19.21 2.69 -29.03
C PHE A 76 -19.84 3.86 -28.25
N LEU A 77 -20.82 3.54 -27.42
CA LEU A 77 -21.39 4.51 -26.48
C LEU A 77 -20.38 4.86 -25.39
N TRP A 78 -20.35 6.13 -25.00
CA TRP A 78 -19.54 6.61 -23.89
C TRP A 78 -20.45 7.08 -22.74
N ALA A 79 -20.70 6.20 -21.79
CA ALA A 79 -21.24 6.60 -20.50
C ALA A 79 -20.08 7.05 -19.61
N ARG A 80 -20.14 8.27 -19.05
CA ARG A 80 -19.16 8.72 -18.07
C ARG A 80 -19.30 7.88 -16.80
N ASP A 81 -18.52 6.81 -16.69
CA ASP A 81 -18.52 5.91 -15.54
C ASP A 81 -18.01 6.64 -14.28
N GLU A 82 -18.64 6.37 -13.14
CA GLU A 82 -18.31 6.94 -11.84
C GLU A 82 -16.83 6.70 -11.44
N ARG A 83 -16.22 5.60 -11.89
CA ARG A 83 -14.78 5.30 -11.74
C ARG A 83 -13.91 6.34 -12.46
N ILE A 84 -14.29 6.74 -13.67
CA ILE A 84 -13.59 7.76 -14.48
C ILE A 84 -13.74 9.12 -13.82
N VAL A 85 -14.96 9.46 -13.37
CA VAL A 85 -15.23 10.71 -12.63
C VAL A 85 -14.37 10.78 -11.36
N ARG A 86 -14.35 9.70 -10.57
CA ARG A 86 -13.50 9.61 -9.37
C ARG A 86 -12.02 9.69 -9.70
N ALA A 87 -11.55 9.11 -10.81
CA ALA A 87 -10.15 9.20 -11.22
C ALA A 87 -9.74 10.66 -11.51
N ILE A 88 -10.58 11.41 -12.24
CA ILE A 88 -10.34 12.83 -12.55
C ILE A 88 -10.45 13.69 -11.27
N ALA A 89 -11.45 13.42 -10.42
CA ALA A 89 -11.66 14.12 -9.15
C ALA A 89 -10.51 13.88 -8.15
N ARG A 90 -9.93 12.67 -8.14
CA ARG A 90 -8.72 12.33 -7.40
C ARG A 90 -7.48 13.10 -7.88
N GLY A 91 -7.54 13.82 -9.00
CA GLY A 91 -6.55 14.82 -9.40
C GLY A 91 -6.44 16.05 -8.49
N ARG A 92 -7.24 16.14 -7.41
CA ARG A 92 -7.04 17.04 -6.24
C ARG A 92 -6.58 16.32 -4.97
N VAL A 93 -6.32 15.02 -5.05
CA VAL A 93 -5.93 14.22 -3.90
C VAL A 93 -4.46 13.85 -4.09
N LYS A 94 -3.64 14.12 -3.07
CA LYS A 94 -2.25 13.64 -2.96
C LYS A 94 -2.15 12.21 -3.50
N ALA A 95 -1.04 11.92 -4.21
CA ALA A 95 -0.70 10.60 -4.73
C ALA A 95 -1.19 9.49 -3.78
N ARG A 96 -1.73 8.40 -4.36
CA ARG A 96 -2.22 7.25 -3.57
C ARG A 96 -1.21 7.00 -2.46
N PRO A 97 -1.60 7.15 -1.18
CA PRO A 97 -0.64 7.06 -0.09
C PRO A 97 0.10 5.72 -0.26
N PRO A 98 1.44 5.72 -0.16
CA PRO A 98 2.21 4.48 -0.25
C PRO A 98 1.55 3.46 0.67
N ASP A 99 1.33 2.23 0.17
CA ASP A 99 0.76 1.16 1.01
C ASP A 99 1.63 1.06 2.28
N PRO A 100 1.12 1.49 3.44
CA PRO A 100 1.93 1.55 4.63
C PRO A 100 2.45 0.18 5.03
N ALA A 101 1.71 -0.90 4.69
CA ALA A 101 2.13 -2.27 4.96
C ALA A 101 3.28 -2.69 4.03
N ALA A 102 3.19 -2.44 2.72
CA ALA A 102 4.28 -2.73 1.79
C ALA A 102 5.57 -1.94 2.12
N ALA A 103 5.45 -0.68 2.53
CA ALA A 103 6.61 0.10 2.97
C ALA A 103 7.29 -0.49 4.22
N LEU A 104 6.49 -0.96 5.19
CA LEU A 104 6.99 -1.62 6.38
C LEU A 104 7.65 -2.98 6.08
N ARG A 105 7.05 -3.79 5.19
CA ARG A 105 7.64 -5.07 4.75
C ARG A 105 8.97 -4.86 4.05
N ARG A 106 9.07 -3.86 3.15
CA ARG A 106 10.34 -3.49 2.51
C ARG A 106 11.39 -3.02 3.52
N ALA A 107 11.00 -2.15 4.46
CA ALA A 107 11.91 -1.69 5.51
C ALA A 107 12.42 -2.86 6.36
N ALA A 108 11.55 -3.80 6.72
CA ALA A 108 11.90 -4.98 7.52
C ALA A 108 12.95 -5.89 6.85
N ALA A 109 12.99 -5.94 5.52
CA ALA A 109 13.98 -6.72 4.78
C ALA A 109 15.42 -6.21 4.98
N GLY A 110 15.60 -4.92 5.28
CA GLY A 110 16.92 -4.31 5.53
C GLY A 110 17.48 -4.51 6.93
N TYR A 111 16.72 -5.12 7.85
CA TYR A 111 17.18 -5.40 9.21
C TYR A 111 17.92 -6.74 9.27
N ASP A 112 19.08 -6.69 9.91
CA ASP A 112 19.92 -7.85 10.15
C ASP A 112 19.35 -8.81 11.21
N HIS A 113 20.14 -9.83 11.50
CA HIS A 113 19.85 -10.85 12.50
C HIS A 113 20.50 -10.53 13.87
N SER A 114 20.88 -9.27 14.15
CA SER A 114 21.30 -8.88 15.49
C SER A 114 20.12 -8.93 16.48
N LEU A 115 20.38 -8.81 17.78
CA LEU A 115 19.32 -8.75 18.79
C LEU A 115 18.34 -7.60 18.50
N ARG A 116 18.90 -6.41 18.22
CA ARG A 116 18.13 -5.21 17.84
C ARG A 116 17.45 -5.37 16.49
N GLY A 117 18.15 -5.91 15.50
CA GLY A 117 17.61 -6.14 14.17
C GLY A 117 16.40 -7.06 14.18
N SER A 118 16.49 -8.16 14.94
CA SER A 118 15.40 -9.12 15.10
C SER A 118 14.17 -8.49 15.76
N ARG A 119 14.37 -7.66 16.80
CA ARG A 119 13.29 -6.92 17.47
C ARG A 119 12.59 -5.95 16.52
N ASP A 120 13.37 -5.11 15.85
CA ASP A 120 12.86 -4.05 15.00
C ASP A 120 12.16 -4.64 13.77
N ARG A 121 12.71 -5.72 13.20
CA ARG A 121 12.06 -6.50 12.13
C ARG A 121 10.69 -7.04 12.56
N ALA A 122 10.60 -7.67 13.74
CA ALA A 122 9.34 -8.19 14.26
C ALA A 122 8.31 -7.07 14.49
N LEU A 123 8.73 -5.92 15.03
CA LEU A 123 7.87 -4.74 15.19
C LEU A 123 7.30 -4.24 13.85
N LEU A 124 8.15 -4.15 12.81
CA LEU A 124 7.73 -3.65 11.50
C LEU A 124 6.77 -4.60 10.80
N LEU A 125 7.00 -5.92 10.87
CA LEU A 125 6.14 -6.91 10.25
C LEU A 125 4.80 -7.02 10.97
N LEU A 126 4.77 -6.96 12.31
CA LEU A 126 3.50 -6.83 13.02
C LEU A 126 2.79 -5.50 12.68
N ALA A 127 3.50 -4.38 12.58
CA ALA A 127 2.88 -3.13 12.13
C ALA A 127 2.28 -3.23 10.70
N ALA A 128 2.87 -4.05 9.82
CA ALA A 128 2.34 -4.33 8.48
C ALA A 128 1.03 -5.15 8.54
N GLU A 129 0.84 -5.95 9.59
CA GLU A 129 -0.42 -6.66 9.93
C GLU A 129 -1.42 -5.76 10.70
N ARG A 130 -1.27 -4.43 10.53
CA ARG A 130 -2.18 -3.38 10.99
C ARG A 130 -2.26 -3.22 12.52
N PHE A 131 -1.24 -3.64 13.26
CA PHE A 131 -1.14 -3.29 14.68
C PHE A 131 -0.71 -1.83 14.84
N THR A 132 -1.34 -1.11 15.78
CA THR A 132 -0.95 0.27 16.09
C THR A 132 0.30 0.27 16.97
N GLY A 133 1.07 1.37 16.98
CA GLY A 133 2.25 1.47 17.86
C GLY A 133 1.92 1.34 19.35
N ALA A 134 0.72 1.76 19.77
CA ALA A 134 0.24 1.58 21.14
C ALA A 134 -0.09 0.10 21.43
N ALA A 135 -0.78 -0.59 20.51
CA ALA A 135 -1.06 -2.01 20.65
C ALA A 135 0.23 -2.83 20.73
N LEU A 136 1.21 -2.53 19.86
CA LEU A 136 2.53 -3.19 19.88
C LEU A 136 3.28 -2.97 21.19
N ALA A 137 3.25 -1.76 21.75
CA ALA A 137 3.88 -1.46 23.03
C ALA A 137 3.21 -2.22 24.20
N ALA A 138 1.90 -2.46 24.12
CA ALA A 138 1.14 -3.17 25.13
C ALA A 138 1.18 -4.71 24.98
N LEU A 139 1.73 -5.24 23.88
CA LEU A 139 1.80 -6.68 23.67
C LEU A 139 2.71 -7.36 24.69
N ASP A 140 2.26 -8.53 25.12
CA ASP A 140 2.93 -9.43 26.05
C ASP A 140 3.04 -10.80 25.37
N VAL A 141 3.94 -11.64 25.86
CA VAL A 141 4.11 -12.98 25.30
C VAL A 141 2.84 -13.82 25.45
N GLU A 142 2.10 -13.59 26.53
CA GLU A 142 0.83 -14.20 26.92
C GLU A 142 -0.31 -13.84 25.94
N HIS A 143 -0.15 -12.76 25.19
CA HIS A 143 -1.08 -12.37 24.13
C HIS A 143 -0.87 -13.16 22.83
N LEU A 144 0.15 -14.02 22.76
CA LEU A 144 0.50 -14.80 21.58
C LEU A 144 0.15 -16.27 21.79
N GLU A 145 -0.80 -16.78 21.00
CA GLU A 145 -1.23 -18.17 21.00
C GLU A 145 -0.86 -18.82 19.65
N PRO A 146 0.11 -19.75 19.62
CA PRO A 146 0.38 -20.56 18.43
C PRO A 146 -0.82 -21.43 18.09
N LEU A 147 -1.21 -21.46 16.82
CA LEU A 147 -2.32 -22.27 16.33
C LEU A 147 -1.82 -23.54 15.63
N ALA A 148 -2.73 -24.51 15.45
CA ALA A 148 -2.49 -25.65 14.56
C ALA A 148 -2.17 -25.14 13.14
N GLY A 149 -1.16 -25.73 12.50
CA GLY A 149 -0.66 -25.28 11.20
C GLY A 149 0.45 -24.23 11.27
N GLY A 150 0.82 -23.76 12.47
CA GLY A 150 1.97 -22.86 12.67
C GLY A 150 1.64 -21.38 12.56
N ASP A 151 0.36 -21.03 12.38
CA ASP A 151 -0.16 -19.66 12.46
C ASP A 151 -0.07 -19.11 13.90
N LEU A 152 -0.22 -17.80 14.04
CA LEU A 152 -0.13 -17.12 15.33
C LEU A 152 -1.37 -16.28 15.59
N ARG A 153 -2.13 -16.61 16.62
CA ARG A 153 -3.18 -15.74 17.14
C ARG A 153 -2.57 -14.72 18.10
N VAL A 154 -2.99 -13.47 17.92
CA VAL A 154 -2.57 -12.34 18.74
C VAL A 154 -3.80 -11.66 19.32
N THR A 155 -3.89 -11.63 20.64
CA THR A 155 -5.01 -11.05 21.38
C THR A 155 -4.58 -9.74 22.00
N THR A 156 -5.12 -8.62 21.52
CA THR A 156 -4.80 -7.28 22.05
C THR A 156 -5.96 -6.73 22.86
N SER A 157 -5.68 -6.20 24.05
CA SER A 157 -6.64 -5.38 24.78
C SER A 157 -6.63 -3.97 24.21
N ALA A 158 -7.77 -3.50 23.70
CA ALA A 158 -7.91 -2.11 23.29
C ALA A 158 -8.31 -1.25 24.50
N PRO A 159 -7.66 -0.10 24.74
CA PRO A 159 -7.88 0.71 25.95
C PRO A 159 -9.29 1.31 26.08
N PHE A 160 -10.15 1.17 25.06
CA PHE A 160 -11.48 1.79 25.01
C PHE A 160 -12.59 0.81 24.57
N THR A 161 -12.32 -0.50 24.53
CA THR A 161 -13.34 -1.50 24.17
C THR A 161 -13.34 -2.63 25.19
N THR A 162 -14.54 -3.05 25.60
CA THR A 162 -14.73 -4.18 26.51
C THR A 162 -14.34 -5.53 25.88
N MET A 163 -14.26 -5.58 24.54
CA MET A 163 -13.87 -6.78 23.81
C MET A 163 -12.39 -6.73 23.40
N PRO A 164 -11.61 -7.81 23.63
CA PRO A 164 -10.28 -7.94 23.09
C PRO A 164 -10.32 -8.07 21.57
N ALA A 165 -9.38 -7.43 20.88
CA ALA A 165 -9.21 -7.59 19.44
C ALA A 165 -8.28 -8.77 19.16
N VAL A 166 -8.84 -9.81 18.54
CA VAL A 166 -8.12 -11.03 18.13
C VAL A 166 -7.73 -10.91 16.66
N ARG A 167 -6.49 -11.29 16.33
CA ARG A 167 -6.00 -11.38 14.94
C ARG A 167 -5.22 -12.66 14.75
N GLU A 168 -5.44 -13.31 13.63
CA GLU A 168 -4.70 -14.50 13.22
C GLU A 168 -3.71 -14.12 12.13
N LEU A 169 -2.45 -14.45 12.35
CA LEU A 169 -1.35 -14.18 11.45
C LEU A 169 -0.99 -15.49 10.75
N ALA A 170 -1.21 -15.51 9.44
CA ALA A 170 -0.82 -16.64 8.61
C ALA A 170 0.71 -16.77 8.58
N ARG A 171 1.21 -17.97 8.87
CA ARG A 171 2.62 -18.32 8.66
C ARG A 171 2.89 -18.44 7.16
N ARG A 172 3.98 -17.84 6.72
CA ARG A 172 4.46 -17.88 5.34
C ARG A 172 5.92 -18.33 5.30
N PRO A 173 6.19 -19.65 5.29
CA PRO A 173 7.54 -20.17 5.43
C PRO A 173 8.48 -19.68 4.33
N GLY A 174 9.68 -19.23 4.71
CA GLY A 174 10.70 -18.79 3.75
C GLY A 174 10.42 -17.42 3.10
N GLU A 175 9.27 -16.80 3.37
CA GLU A 175 9.03 -15.42 2.97
C GLU A 175 9.77 -14.45 3.89
N SER A 176 10.58 -13.57 3.31
CA SER A 176 11.32 -12.54 4.05
C SER A 176 10.39 -11.62 4.88
N ALA A 177 9.10 -11.53 4.55
CA ALA A 177 8.11 -10.72 5.23
C ALA A 177 7.16 -11.50 6.16
N CYS A 178 7.50 -12.73 6.56
CA CYS A 178 6.68 -13.52 7.48
C CYS A 178 6.72 -12.94 8.92
N ALA A 179 5.59 -12.38 9.38
CA ALA A 179 5.47 -11.79 10.71
C ALA A 179 5.62 -12.84 11.83
N VAL A 180 5.07 -14.05 11.63
CA VAL A 180 5.14 -15.16 12.59
C VAL A 180 6.59 -15.54 12.85
N GLU A 181 7.37 -15.80 11.81
CA GLU A 181 8.78 -16.18 11.94
C GLU A 181 9.63 -15.08 12.55
N ALA A 182 9.34 -13.81 12.23
CA ALA A 182 10.05 -12.68 12.82
C ALA A 182 9.78 -12.55 14.32
N VAL A 183 8.53 -12.73 14.77
CA VAL A 183 8.18 -12.74 16.20
C VAL A 183 8.87 -13.90 16.92
N GLU A 184 8.87 -15.09 16.33
CA GLU A 184 9.53 -16.25 16.92
C GLU A 184 11.05 -16.08 17.01
N LEU A 185 11.68 -15.54 15.96
CA LEU A 185 13.11 -15.25 15.96
C LEU A 185 13.47 -14.23 17.04
N TRP A 186 12.67 -13.16 17.16
CA TRP A 186 12.82 -12.19 18.23
C TRP A 186 12.67 -12.82 19.62
N ARG A 187 11.62 -13.63 19.84
CA ARG A 187 11.39 -14.31 21.12
C ARG A 187 12.55 -15.24 21.49
N ARG A 188 13.07 -16.01 20.54
CA ARG A 188 14.22 -16.90 20.76
C ARG A 188 15.47 -16.10 21.12
N ARG A 189 15.82 -15.06 20.37
CA ARG A 189 17.03 -14.25 20.63
C ARG A 189 16.95 -13.41 21.88
N GLY A 190 15.80 -12.75 22.09
CA GLY A 190 15.54 -11.95 23.28
C GLY A 190 15.12 -12.78 24.50
N GLN A 191 15.11 -14.11 24.40
CA GLN A 191 14.71 -15.04 25.46
C GLN A 191 13.38 -14.61 26.13
N ARG A 192 12.43 -14.11 25.34
CA ARG A 192 11.15 -13.56 25.83
C ARG A 192 10.16 -14.68 26.09
N ARG A 193 10.17 -15.19 27.33
CA ARG A 193 9.27 -16.24 27.79
C ARG A 193 7.93 -15.72 28.33
N PHE A 194 7.94 -14.56 28.99
CA PHE A 194 6.78 -13.95 29.65
C PHE A 194 6.88 -12.42 29.67
N GLY A 195 5.76 -11.76 29.97
CA GLY A 195 5.63 -10.30 30.07
C GLY A 195 5.84 -9.57 28.74
N ALA A 196 6.33 -8.32 28.82
CA ALA A 196 6.45 -7.44 27.66
C ALA A 196 7.12 -8.12 26.46
N LEU A 197 6.41 -8.16 25.33
CA LEU A 197 6.92 -8.76 24.10
C LEU A 197 8.09 -7.93 23.55
N PHE A 198 7.97 -6.60 23.60
CA PHE A 198 8.99 -5.70 23.09
C PHE A 198 9.62 -4.86 24.20
N THR A 199 10.93 -5.00 24.35
CA THR A 199 11.73 -4.29 25.36
C THR A 199 12.82 -3.43 24.73
N SER A 200 13.29 -2.47 25.50
CA SER A 200 14.47 -1.69 25.17
C SER A 200 15.70 -2.59 25.13
N ILE A 201 16.69 -2.17 24.32
CA ILE A 201 17.98 -2.84 24.20
C ILE A 201 19.04 -1.77 24.40
N SER A 202 19.93 -1.97 25.35
CA SER A 202 21.05 -1.06 25.65
C SER A 202 22.09 -1.06 24.52
N ARG A 203 23.13 -0.23 24.64
CA ARG A 203 24.28 -0.27 23.69
C ARG A 203 25.11 -1.55 23.83
N ALA A 204 25.05 -2.20 24.99
CA ALA A 204 25.73 -3.46 25.28
C ALA A 204 24.81 -4.68 25.06
N ASP A 205 23.79 -4.54 24.21
CA ASP A 205 22.79 -5.57 23.88
C ASP A 205 22.10 -6.24 25.09
N ARG A 206 21.94 -5.49 26.18
CA ARG A 206 21.15 -5.93 27.33
C ARG A 206 19.69 -5.52 27.17
N LEU A 207 18.78 -6.45 27.46
CA LEU A 207 17.35 -6.19 27.49
C LEU A 207 17.00 -5.33 28.71
N GLY A 208 16.15 -4.33 28.51
CA GLY A 208 15.62 -3.48 29.58
C GLY A 208 14.11 -3.55 29.66
N ASP A 209 13.49 -2.42 30.02
CA ASP A 209 12.05 -2.32 30.23
C ASP A 209 11.23 -2.34 28.93
N ARG A 210 9.91 -2.49 29.07
CA ARG A 210 8.93 -2.38 28.00
C ARG A 210 9.18 -1.13 27.14
N LEU A 211 9.10 -1.28 25.81
CA LEU A 211 9.09 -0.13 24.92
C LEU A 211 7.82 0.72 25.13
N SER A 212 8.00 2.02 25.31
CA SER A 212 6.85 2.93 25.33
C SER A 212 6.21 3.05 23.95
N ALA A 213 4.91 3.36 23.92
CA ALA A 213 4.18 3.60 22.67
C ALA A 213 4.85 4.67 21.79
N ASP A 214 5.48 5.68 22.42
CA ASP A 214 6.18 6.72 21.67
C ASP A 214 7.49 6.24 21.04
N MET A 215 8.27 5.41 21.75
CA MET A 215 9.47 4.78 21.19
C MET A 215 9.11 3.90 19.98
N VAL A 216 8.04 3.10 20.09
CA VAL A 216 7.55 2.29 18.98
C VAL A 216 7.15 3.19 17.80
N ARG A 217 6.35 4.24 18.03
CA ARG A 217 5.96 5.17 16.96
C ARG A 217 7.17 5.83 16.28
N ARG A 218 8.19 6.24 17.03
CA ARG A 218 9.43 6.80 16.48
C ARG A 218 10.17 5.81 15.58
N LEU A 219 10.28 4.55 16.03
CA LEU A 219 10.90 3.47 15.26
C LEU A 219 10.16 3.23 13.94
N LEU A 220 8.83 3.09 13.99
CA LEU A 220 7.99 2.90 12.80
C LEU A 220 8.10 4.07 11.81
N ARG A 221 8.17 5.32 12.31
CA ARG A 221 8.38 6.50 11.46
C ARG A 221 9.75 6.50 10.78
N ARG A 222 10.83 6.21 11.55
CA ARG A 222 12.20 6.14 11.02
C ARG A 222 12.33 5.09 9.93
N ALA A 223 11.79 3.89 10.16
CA ALA A 223 11.83 2.81 9.17
C ALA A 223 11.08 3.16 7.88
N LYS A 224 9.93 3.84 7.97
CA LYS A 224 9.20 4.33 6.79
C LYS A 224 9.96 5.40 6.00
N ALA A 225 10.70 6.27 6.69
CA ALA A 225 11.48 7.32 6.06
C ALA A 225 12.74 6.79 5.33
N GLY A 226 13.36 5.72 5.82
CA GLY A 226 14.53 5.10 5.20
C GLY A 226 14.23 4.10 4.07
N ALA A 227 12.96 3.74 3.85
CA ALA A 227 12.52 2.81 2.80
C ALA A 227 11.87 3.51 1.58
N GLY A 228 12.00 4.84 1.52
CA GLY A 228 11.51 5.72 0.46
C GLY A 228 12.52 5.92 -0.65
#